data_AF-A0AAX3S1H8-F1
#
_entry.id   AF-A0AAX3S1H8-F1
#
_cell.length_a   1.000
_cell.length_b   1.000
_cell.length_c   1.000
_cell.angle_alpha   90.00
_cell.angle_beta   90.00
_cell.angle_gamma   90.00
#
_symmetry.space_group_name_H-M   'P 1'
#
loop_
_entity.id
_entity.type
_entity.pdbx_description
1 polymer ?
#
loop_
_entity_poly.entity_id
_entity_poly.type
_entity_poly.pdbx_seq_one_letter_code
_entity_poly.pdbx_strand_id
1 'polypeptide(L)'
;MNNKYIALVVPLTFFISFESSAFDKQEYNPVVFNMAELYDFNPVKGNVKEIKSTVYNEDKTINYESKLKIGRDGCVESFSLNQKKDEYLSGLHNYLFVERVKNKLIGMDANGPVEMTIGNNCEIISRKDTNGELIYQYNKDGFITGSILADTKEKFGENIYNEFKLPIAIKYYKGDDVISETRITYGKDMSKAFDHLMEIRALGQTILQVDSKCHYDHQNIPSQCNFVLTLDSNGKKIHLKKNSTTKVTFY
;
A
#
# COMPACT_ATOMS: atom_id res chain seq x y z
N MET A 1 38.25 -49.80 -37.98
CA MET A 1 39.26 -48.92 -37.34
C MET A 1 38.62 -47.58 -37.06
N ASN A 2 38.78 -47.13 -35.82
CA ASN A 2 38.00 -46.12 -35.13
C ASN A 2 38.80 -44.81 -35.09
N ASN A 3 38.21 -43.66 -35.41
CA ASN A 3 38.70 -42.32 -35.00
C ASN A 3 37.58 -41.29 -35.25
N LYS A 4 36.67 -41.09 -34.27
CA LYS A 4 36.74 -40.11 -33.18
C LYS A 4 36.78 -38.65 -33.67
N TYR A 5 35.58 -38.11 -33.90
CA TYR A 5 35.33 -36.67 -33.83
C TYR A 5 35.40 -36.23 -32.36
N ILE A 6 36.34 -35.36 -32.03
CA ILE A 6 36.33 -34.61 -30.77
C ILE A 6 35.74 -33.24 -31.11
N ALA A 7 34.44 -33.10 -30.93
CA ALA A 7 33.80 -31.79 -30.88
C ALA A 7 34.09 -31.19 -29.50
N LEU A 8 34.90 -30.13 -29.46
CA LEU A 8 35.02 -29.29 -28.26
C LEU A 8 33.67 -28.62 -28.01
N VAL A 9 32.94 -29.10 -27.01
CA VAL A 9 31.78 -28.40 -26.46
C VAL A 9 32.32 -27.32 -25.54
N VAL A 10 32.38 -26.08 -26.03
CA VAL A 10 32.54 -24.90 -25.17
C VAL A 10 31.21 -24.72 -24.44
N PRO A 11 31.16 -24.74 -23.09
CA PRO A 11 29.94 -24.42 -22.38
C PRO A 11 29.72 -22.91 -22.55
N LEU A 12 28.78 -22.54 -23.41
CA LEU A 12 28.26 -21.18 -23.49
C LEU A 12 27.48 -20.95 -22.19
N THR A 13 28.14 -20.39 -21.18
CA THR A 13 27.45 -19.93 -19.97
C THR A 13 26.56 -18.75 -20.37
N PHE A 14 25.30 -19.03 -20.67
CA PHE A 14 24.25 -18.02 -20.67
C PHE A 14 24.14 -17.50 -19.24
N PHE A 15 24.80 -16.38 -18.96
CA PHE A 15 24.41 -15.51 -17.87
C PHE A 15 23.01 -15.02 -18.22
N ILE A 16 22.00 -15.68 -17.66
CA ILE A 16 20.64 -15.13 -17.60
C ILE A 16 20.77 -13.95 -16.63
N SER A 17 21.09 -12.78 -17.18
CA SER A 17 20.93 -11.52 -16.46
C SER A 17 19.45 -11.48 -16.07
N PHE A 18 19.17 -11.67 -14.78
CA PHE A 18 17.88 -11.25 -14.24
C PHE A 18 17.84 -9.74 -14.45
N GLU A 19 17.22 -9.31 -15.55
CA GLU A 19 16.82 -7.92 -15.73
C GLU A 19 15.87 -7.62 -14.58
N SER A 20 16.41 -7.01 -13.51
CA SER A 20 15.57 -6.24 -12.61
C SER A 20 15.00 -5.13 -13.49
N SER A 21 13.79 -5.32 -13.98
CA SER A 21 13.09 -4.29 -14.76
C SER A 21 13.07 -3.03 -13.91
N ALA A 22 13.94 -2.08 -14.24
CA ALA A 22 13.95 -0.79 -13.59
C ALA A 22 12.59 -0.17 -13.91
N PHE A 23 11.73 -0.04 -12.89
CA PHE A 23 10.43 0.59 -13.07
C PHE A 23 10.63 1.98 -13.67
N ASP A 24 9.85 2.30 -14.71
CA ASP A 24 9.87 3.61 -15.32
C ASP A 24 9.59 4.67 -14.22
N LYS A 25 10.33 5.77 -14.26
CA LYS A 25 10.15 6.91 -13.35
C LYS A 25 8.71 7.45 -13.36
N GLN A 26 7.96 7.19 -14.42
CA GLN A 26 6.58 7.66 -14.57
C GLN A 26 5.50 6.65 -14.13
N GLU A 27 5.88 5.43 -13.80
CA GLU A 27 4.97 4.37 -13.39
C GLU A 27 5.06 4.08 -11.88
N TYR A 28 3.96 3.59 -11.31
CA TYR A 28 3.97 3.08 -9.95
C TYR A 28 4.57 1.68 -9.93
N ASN A 29 5.56 1.45 -9.07
CA ASN A 29 5.94 0.09 -8.69
C ASN A 29 4.74 -0.55 -7.98
N PRO A 30 4.17 -1.68 -8.49
CA PRO A 30 3.00 -2.30 -7.89
C PRO A 30 3.20 -2.70 -6.42
N VAL A 31 4.41 -3.14 -6.03
CA VAL A 31 4.72 -3.49 -4.63
C VAL A 31 4.58 -2.27 -3.73
N VAL A 32 5.14 -1.13 -4.13
CA VAL A 32 5.04 0.13 -3.38
C VAL A 32 3.59 0.61 -3.35
N PHE A 33 2.88 0.50 -4.48
CA PHE A 33 1.48 0.90 -4.58
C PHE A 33 0.56 0.08 -3.67
N ASN A 34 0.71 -1.25 -3.68
CA ASN A 34 -0.06 -2.15 -2.83
C ASN A 34 0.22 -1.89 -1.35
N MET A 35 1.48 -1.64 -0.97
CA MET A 35 1.81 -1.27 0.41
C MET A 35 1.18 0.07 0.83
N ALA A 36 1.15 1.05 -0.08
CA ALA A 36 0.47 2.33 0.13
C ALA A 36 -1.03 2.15 0.36
N GLU A 37 -1.67 1.28 -0.42
CA GLU A 37 -3.09 0.99 -0.31
C GLU A 37 -3.44 0.20 0.96
N LEU A 38 -2.60 -0.76 1.36
CA LEU A 38 -2.80 -1.54 2.58
C LEU A 38 -2.58 -0.73 3.87
N TYR A 39 -1.81 0.36 3.82
CA TYR A 39 -1.35 1.06 5.02
C TYR A 39 -1.49 2.59 4.95
N ASP A 40 -2.33 3.12 4.06
CA ASP A 40 -2.73 4.54 4.02
C ASP A 40 -1.57 5.55 3.94
N PHE A 41 -0.68 5.38 2.96
CA PHE A 41 0.25 6.44 2.56
C PHE A 41 0.22 6.66 1.04
N ASN A 42 0.66 7.83 0.57
CA ASN A 42 0.65 8.13 -0.86
C ASN A 42 1.75 7.32 -1.58
N PRO A 43 1.43 6.48 -2.59
CA PRO A 43 2.44 5.81 -3.37
C PRO A 43 3.22 6.81 -4.22
N VAL A 44 4.47 6.46 -4.50
CA VAL A 44 5.38 7.30 -5.27
C VAL A 44 5.89 6.52 -6.48
N LYS A 45 5.95 7.21 -7.63
CA LYS A 45 6.38 6.64 -8.90
C LYS A 45 7.90 6.47 -8.95
N GLY A 46 8.35 5.53 -9.77
CA GLY A 46 9.77 5.26 -10.02
C GLY A 46 10.42 4.24 -9.08
N ASN A 47 11.75 4.12 -9.18
CA ASN A 47 12.53 3.07 -8.51
C ASN A 47 12.84 3.44 -7.04
N VAL A 48 11.81 3.33 -6.21
CA VAL A 48 11.82 3.69 -4.79
C VAL A 48 12.73 2.76 -3.98
N LYS A 49 13.56 3.36 -3.13
CA LYS A 49 14.37 2.67 -2.10
C LYS A 49 13.75 2.77 -0.71
N GLU A 50 13.29 3.95 -0.34
CA GLU A 50 12.66 4.19 0.96
C GLU A 50 11.59 5.27 0.84
N ILE A 51 10.44 5.07 1.48
CA ILE A 51 9.41 6.08 1.70
C ILE A 51 9.22 6.24 3.20
N LYS A 52 9.23 7.49 3.67
CA LYS A 52 8.76 7.85 5.01
C LYS A 52 7.57 8.80 4.87
N SER A 53 6.44 8.42 5.45
CA SER A 53 5.25 9.26 5.55
C SER A 53 5.02 9.64 7.01
N THR A 54 4.65 10.89 7.27
CA THR A 54 4.29 11.34 8.62
C THR A 54 3.08 12.23 8.53
N VAL A 55 2.02 11.90 9.27
CA VAL A 55 0.80 12.68 9.41
C VAL A 55 0.81 13.38 10.77
N TYR A 56 0.54 14.67 10.74
CA TYR A 56 0.50 15.55 11.90
C TYR A 56 -0.92 16.03 12.15
N ASN A 57 -1.24 16.19 13.43
CA ASN A 57 -2.39 16.98 13.88
C ASN A 57 -2.15 18.47 13.65
N GLU A 58 -3.19 19.29 13.80
CA GLU A 58 -3.09 20.76 13.69
C GLU A 58 -2.09 21.36 14.69
N ASP A 59 -1.95 20.75 15.87
CA ASP A 59 -0.98 21.13 16.91
C ASP A 59 0.47 20.65 16.63
N LYS A 60 0.72 20.07 15.45
CA LYS A 60 2.00 19.50 14.99
C LYS A 60 2.45 18.24 15.73
N THR A 61 1.62 17.65 16.58
CA THR A 61 1.92 16.33 17.13
C THR A 61 1.79 15.27 16.04
N ILE A 62 2.69 14.28 16.04
CA ILE A 62 2.63 13.16 15.09
C ILE A 62 1.45 12.26 15.48
N ASN A 63 0.55 12.03 14.53
CA ASN A 63 -0.59 11.14 14.63
C ASN A 63 -0.33 9.77 13.98
N TYR A 64 0.34 9.77 12.83
CA TYR A 64 0.71 8.55 12.11
C TYR A 64 2.11 8.71 11.53
N GLU A 65 2.93 7.68 11.60
CA GLU A 65 4.21 7.61 10.89
C GLU A 65 4.35 6.23 10.24
N SER A 66 4.77 6.19 8.98
CA SER A 66 5.16 4.95 8.32
C SER A 66 6.49 5.06 7.60
N LYS A 67 7.14 3.91 7.46
CA LYS A 67 8.41 3.76 6.76
C LYS A 67 8.42 2.45 6.00
N LEU A 68 8.53 2.55 4.68
CA LEU A 68 8.69 1.44 3.76
C LEU A 68 10.13 1.43 3.23
N LYS A 69 10.81 0.28 3.31
CA LYS A 69 12.08 0.04 2.63
C LYS A 69 11.90 -1.04 1.57
N ILE A 70 12.40 -0.77 0.39
CA ILE A 70 12.49 -1.70 -0.72
C ILE A 70 13.94 -2.16 -0.85
N GLY A 71 14.15 -3.40 -1.27
CA GLY A 71 15.44 -4.00 -1.58
C GLY A 71 15.83 -3.74 -3.03
N ARG A 72 17.11 -3.95 -3.37
CA ARG A 72 17.56 -3.80 -4.77
C ARG A 72 16.92 -4.80 -5.72
N ASP A 73 16.36 -5.88 -5.20
CA ASP A 73 15.58 -6.87 -5.93
C ASP A 73 14.10 -6.46 -6.12
N GLY A 74 13.70 -5.27 -5.65
CA GLY A 74 12.35 -4.73 -5.80
C GLY A 74 11.35 -5.22 -4.74
N CYS A 75 11.77 -6.10 -3.83
CA CYS A 75 10.94 -6.64 -2.77
C CYS A 75 10.94 -5.75 -1.52
N VAL A 76 9.88 -5.83 -0.70
CA VAL A 76 9.85 -5.17 0.60
C VAL A 76 10.93 -5.76 1.51
N GLU A 77 11.82 -4.92 2.02
CA GLU A 77 12.84 -5.30 3.01
C GLU A 77 12.32 -5.11 4.43
N SER A 78 11.63 -4.00 4.67
CA SER A 78 10.92 -3.79 5.92
C SER A 78 9.81 -2.76 5.78
N PHE A 79 8.84 -2.87 6.67
CA PHE A 79 7.78 -1.90 6.81
C PHE A 79 7.46 -1.67 8.26
N SER A 80 7.24 -0.42 8.62
CA SER A 80 6.74 -0.05 9.94
C SER A 80 5.66 1.01 9.81
N LEU A 81 4.62 0.91 10.62
CA LEU A 81 3.69 1.99 10.90
C LEU A 81 3.52 2.17 12.40
N ASN A 82 3.26 3.40 12.81
CA ASN A 82 2.91 3.75 14.17
C ASN A 82 1.83 4.83 14.15
N GLN A 83 0.62 4.47 14.56
CA GLN A 83 -0.56 5.33 14.60
C GLN A 83 -0.97 5.54 16.06
N LYS A 84 -0.91 6.78 16.51
CA LYS A 84 -1.40 7.15 17.84
C LYS A 84 -2.92 7.06 17.89
N LYS A 85 -3.43 6.72 19.07
CA LYS A 85 -4.84 6.90 19.39
C LYS A 85 -5.26 8.33 19.07
N ASP A 86 -6.41 8.46 18.41
CA ASP A 86 -7.05 9.70 18.02
C ASP A 86 -8.52 9.58 18.40
N GLU A 87 -9.01 10.50 19.24
CA GLU A 87 -10.37 10.46 19.81
C GLU A 87 -11.45 10.33 18.72
N TYR A 88 -11.22 10.89 17.53
CA TYR A 88 -12.22 10.94 16.46
C TYR A 88 -11.99 9.91 15.36
N LEU A 89 -10.75 9.42 15.18
CA LEU A 89 -10.38 8.61 14.01
C LEU A 89 -9.92 7.20 14.36
N SER A 90 -9.24 7.02 15.49
CA SER A 90 -8.73 5.72 15.91
C SER A 90 -8.81 5.59 17.42
N GLY A 91 -9.79 4.85 17.90
CA GLY A 91 -10.00 4.64 19.34
C GLY A 91 -8.84 3.93 20.06
N LEU A 92 -7.90 3.35 19.31
CA LEU A 92 -6.76 2.61 19.82
C LEU A 92 -5.45 3.06 19.17
N HIS A 93 -4.36 2.79 19.88
CA HIS A 93 -3.01 2.86 19.31
C HIS A 93 -2.81 1.65 18.41
N ASN A 94 -2.35 1.87 17.18
CA ASN A 94 -2.06 0.81 16.21
C ASN A 94 -0.61 0.90 15.77
N TYR A 95 0.07 -0.23 15.64
CA TYR A 95 1.42 -0.28 15.09
C TYR A 95 1.61 -1.60 14.34
N LEU A 96 2.56 -1.59 13.42
CA LEU A 96 3.04 -2.75 12.71
C LEU A 96 4.54 -2.58 12.51
N PHE A 97 5.30 -3.63 12.72
CA PHE A 97 6.69 -3.70 12.32
C PHE A 97 6.95 -5.08 11.73
N VAL A 98 7.46 -5.13 10.51
CA VAL A 98 7.86 -6.36 9.84
C VAL A 98 9.17 -6.19 9.09
N GLU A 99 9.99 -7.25 9.11
CA GLU A 99 11.26 -7.32 8.39
C GLU A 99 11.31 -8.58 7.53
N ARG A 100 12.03 -8.49 6.42
CA ARG A 100 12.16 -9.60 5.49
C ARG A 100 13.07 -10.69 6.05
N VAL A 101 12.53 -11.90 6.07
CA VAL A 101 13.27 -13.14 6.32
C VAL A 101 12.97 -14.11 5.19
N LYS A 102 13.93 -14.28 4.28
CA LYS A 102 13.76 -15.05 3.04
C LYS A 102 12.59 -14.49 2.21
N ASN A 103 11.57 -15.30 1.96
CA ASN A 103 10.37 -14.97 1.18
C ASN A 103 9.19 -14.57 2.09
N LYS A 104 9.45 -14.01 3.27
CA LYS A 104 8.41 -13.56 4.19
C LYS A 104 8.77 -12.22 4.82
N LEU A 105 7.76 -11.42 5.15
CA LEU A 105 7.88 -10.34 6.14
C LEU A 105 7.39 -10.88 7.48
N ILE A 106 8.22 -10.82 8.52
CA ILE A 106 7.91 -11.35 9.84
C ILE A 106 8.03 -10.23 10.87
N GLY A 107 7.08 -10.16 11.79
CA GLY A 107 7.16 -9.24 12.92
C GLY A 107 5.90 -9.24 13.77
N MET A 108 5.42 -8.06 14.13
CA MET A 108 4.31 -7.90 15.08
C MET A 108 3.45 -6.68 14.80
N ASP A 109 2.18 -6.76 15.18
CA ASP A 109 1.26 -5.64 15.29
C ASP A 109 0.73 -5.49 16.72
N ALA A 110 -0.25 -4.60 16.91
CA ALA A 110 -0.87 -4.35 18.21
C ALA A 110 -1.54 -5.60 18.85
N ASN A 111 -1.87 -6.62 18.07
CA ASN A 111 -2.57 -7.83 18.53
C ASN A 111 -1.64 -9.05 18.66
N GLY A 112 -0.50 -9.06 17.97
CA GLY A 112 0.47 -10.14 18.11
C GLY A 112 1.37 -10.34 16.89
N PRO A 113 1.89 -11.57 16.70
CA PRO A 113 2.75 -11.89 15.57
C PRO A 113 2.04 -11.71 14.22
N VAL A 114 2.77 -11.16 13.25
CA VAL A 114 2.34 -11.01 11.87
C VAL A 114 3.34 -11.68 10.95
N GLU A 115 2.83 -12.43 9.98
CA GLU A 115 3.62 -13.02 8.90
C GLU A 115 2.97 -12.66 7.55
N MET A 116 3.77 -12.20 6.59
CA MET A 116 3.32 -11.96 5.22
C MET A 116 4.16 -12.76 4.24
N THR A 117 3.53 -13.56 3.39
CA THR A 117 4.24 -14.36 2.39
C THR A 117 4.56 -13.50 1.17
N ILE A 118 5.81 -13.50 0.73
CA ILE A 118 6.28 -12.81 -0.47
C ILE A 118 6.39 -13.82 -1.61
N GLY A 119 5.74 -13.51 -2.74
CA GLY A 119 5.82 -14.27 -3.98
C GLY A 119 7.12 -14.03 -4.75
N ASN A 120 7.34 -14.82 -5.80
CA ASN A 120 8.55 -14.69 -6.63
C ASN A 120 8.66 -13.33 -7.33
N ASN A 121 7.52 -12.67 -7.56
CA ASN A 121 7.45 -11.33 -8.18
C ASN A 121 7.37 -10.21 -7.14
N CYS A 122 7.82 -10.45 -5.91
CA CYS A 122 7.78 -9.51 -4.79
C CYS A 122 6.37 -9.08 -4.30
N GLU A 123 5.31 -9.68 -4.83
CA GLU A 123 3.94 -9.48 -4.35
C GLU A 123 3.74 -10.07 -2.94
N ILE A 124 2.88 -9.44 -2.13
CA ILE A 124 2.49 -9.99 -0.84
C ILE A 124 1.31 -10.95 -1.06
N ILE A 125 1.56 -12.25 -1.07
CA ILE A 125 0.54 -13.27 -1.41
C ILE A 125 -0.49 -13.42 -0.28
N SER A 126 -0.03 -13.40 0.97
CA SER A 126 -0.89 -13.53 2.13
C SER A 126 -0.40 -12.73 3.31
N ARG A 127 -1.31 -12.40 4.24
CA ARG A 127 -1.03 -11.84 5.56
C ARG A 127 -1.74 -12.68 6.59
N LYS A 128 -0.98 -13.24 7.54
CA LYS A 128 -1.45 -14.00 8.68
C LYS A 128 -1.18 -13.23 9.97
N ASP A 129 -2.22 -13.09 10.78
CA ASP A 129 -2.15 -12.50 12.11
C ASP A 129 -2.98 -13.34 13.10
N THR A 130 -3.25 -12.79 14.30
CA THR A 130 -4.03 -13.48 15.34
C THR A 130 -5.49 -13.70 14.97
N ASN A 131 -6.02 -12.99 13.98
CA ASN A 131 -7.41 -13.05 13.53
C ASN A 131 -7.61 -14.01 12.35
N GLY A 132 -6.53 -14.52 11.75
CA GLY A 132 -6.59 -15.46 10.63
C GLY A 132 -5.57 -15.14 9.54
N GLU A 133 -5.81 -15.69 8.35
CA GLU A 133 -4.98 -15.43 7.18
C GLU A 133 -5.85 -14.88 6.04
N LEU A 134 -5.41 -13.75 5.47
CA LEU A 134 -5.94 -13.18 4.25
C LEU A 134 -5.05 -13.57 3.07
N ILE A 135 -5.67 -14.01 1.97
CA ILE A 135 -5.00 -14.27 0.70
C ILE A 135 -5.37 -13.15 -0.26
N TYR A 136 -4.36 -12.47 -0.82
CA TYR A 136 -4.55 -11.35 -1.74
C TYR A 136 -4.74 -11.85 -3.18
N GLN A 137 -5.60 -11.16 -3.92
CA GLN A 137 -5.87 -11.40 -5.33
C GLN A 137 -5.33 -10.23 -6.15
N TYR A 138 -4.79 -10.51 -7.32
CA TYR A 138 -4.07 -9.54 -8.14
C TYR A 138 -4.61 -9.47 -9.57
N ASN A 139 -4.55 -8.28 -10.16
CA ASN A 139 -4.70 -8.14 -11.62
C ASN A 139 -3.38 -8.41 -12.35
N LYS A 140 -3.44 -8.41 -13.69
CA LYS A 140 -2.28 -8.63 -14.57
C LYS A 140 -1.15 -7.61 -14.42
N ASP A 141 -1.46 -6.43 -13.87
CA ASP A 141 -0.49 -5.35 -13.65
C ASP A 141 0.15 -5.43 -12.25
N GLY A 142 -0.22 -6.43 -11.44
CA GLY A 142 0.32 -6.65 -10.10
C GLY A 142 -0.32 -5.82 -9.00
N PHE A 143 -1.47 -5.18 -9.24
CA PHE A 143 -2.23 -4.48 -8.18
C PHE A 143 -3.23 -5.42 -7.50
N ILE A 144 -3.38 -5.25 -6.18
CA ILE A 144 -4.34 -6.04 -5.39
C ILE A 144 -5.76 -5.68 -5.83
N THR A 145 -6.54 -6.63 -6.32
CA THR A 145 -7.96 -6.41 -6.64
C THR A 145 -8.90 -6.81 -5.51
N GLY A 146 -8.39 -7.48 -4.49
CA GLY A 146 -9.18 -7.92 -3.35
C GLY A 146 -8.47 -8.94 -2.49
N SER A 147 -9.21 -9.52 -1.56
CA SER A 147 -8.71 -10.56 -0.67
C SER A 147 -9.82 -11.51 -0.24
N ILE A 148 -9.42 -12.72 0.14
CA ILE A 148 -10.30 -13.75 0.68
C ILE A 148 -9.76 -14.26 2.02
N LEU A 149 -10.65 -14.76 2.87
CA LEU A 149 -10.28 -15.48 4.09
C LEU A 149 -9.73 -16.86 3.72
N ALA A 150 -8.59 -17.24 4.29
CA ALA A 150 -7.92 -18.48 3.92
C ALA A 150 -8.69 -19.74 4.33
N ASP A 151 -9.45 -19.68 5.42
CA ASP A 151 -10.21 -20.78 6.01
C ASP A 151 -11.56 -21.01 5.33
N THR A 152 -12.35 -19.96 5.10
CA THR A 152 -13.69 -20.06 4.50
C THR A 152 -13.70 -19.84 2.99
N LYS A 153 -12.63 -19.25 2.44
CA LYS A 153 -12.56 -18.75 1.05
C LYS A 153 -13.59 -17.66 0.72
N GLU A 154 -14.23 -17.08 1.72
CA GLU A 154 -15.17 -15.98 1.54
C GLU A 154 -14.42 -14.71 1.14
N LYS A 155 -15.09 -13.90 0.30
CA LYS A 155 -14.61 -12.58 -0.10
C LYS A 155 -14.54 -11.68 1.12
N PHE A 156 -13.39 -11.05 1.33
CA PHE A 156 -13.17 -10.10 2.42
C PHE A 156 -12.99 -8.68 1.89
N GLY A 157 -12.19 -8.50 0.85
CA GLY A 157 -11.87 -7.18 0.28
C GLY A 157 -12.07 -7.13 -1.23
N GLU A 158 -12.35 -5.94 -1.76
CA GLU A 158 -12.37 -5.63 -3.20
C GLU A 158 -11.86 -4.22 -3.46
N ASN A 159 -10.98 -4.09 -4.44
CA ASN A 159 -10.45 -2.82 -4.93
C ASN A 159 -10.87 -2.62 -6.38
N ILE A 160 -11.46 -1.47 -6.66
CA ILE A 160 -11.93 -1.07 -7.98
C ILE A 160 -11.09 0.10 -8.44
N TYR A 161 -10.54 -0.02 -9.65
CA TYR A 161 -9.64 0.96 -10.24
C TYR A 161 -10.28 1.67 -11.45
N ASN A 162 -9.87 2.92 -11.69
CA ASN A 162 -10.16 3.61 -12.94
C ASN A 162 -9.16 3.25 -14.05
N GLU A 163 -9.32 3.84 -15.22
CA GLU A 163 -8.44 3.68 -16.39
C GLU A 163 -7.00 4.14 -16.16
N PHE A 164 -6.76 4.98 -15.14
CA PHE A 164 -5.44 5.44 -14.71
C PHE A 164 -4.82 4.55 -13.63
N LYS A 165 -5.42 3.39 -13.33
CA LYS A 165 -4.98 2.44 -12.30
C LYS A 165 -5.02 3.03 -10.88
N LEU A 166 -5.85 4.03 -10.65
CA LEU A 166 -6.07 4.63 -9.34
C LEU A 166 -7.33 4.05 -8.69
N PRO A 167 -7.33 3.74 -7.39
CA PRO A 167 -8.47 3.17 -6.71
C PRO A 167 -9.62 4.19 -6.66
N ILE A 168 -10.80 3.79 -7.10
CA ILE A 168 -12.03 4.59 -6.99
C ILE A 168 -12.98 4.04 -5.93
N ALA A 169 -12.84 2.76 -5.58
CA ALA A 169 -13.53 2.17 -4.45
C ALA A 169 -12.72 1.04 -3.80
N ILE A 170 -12.78 0.95 -2.48
CA ILE A 170 -12.29 -0.17 -1.68
C ILE A 170 -13.45 -0.63 -0.81
N LYS A 171 -13.79 -1.92 -0.85
CA LYS A 171 -14.93 -2.49 -0.12
C LYS A 171 -14.50 -3.63 0.76
N TYR A 172 -15.08 -3.70 1.95
CA TYR A 172 -14.94 -4.80 2.88
C TYR A 172 -16.27 -5.49 3.10
N TYR A 173 -16.24 -6.81 3.16
CA TYR A 173 -17.42 -7.67 3.17
C TYR A 173 -17.53 -8.50 4.45
N LYS A 174 -18.77 -8.81 4.81
CA LYS A 174 -19.11 -9.89 5.74
C LYS A 174 -20.24 -10.71 5.13
N GLY A 175 -19.91 -11.90 4.60
CA GLY A 175 -20.81 -12.59 3.68
C GLY A 175 -21.05 -11.73 2.44
N ASP A 176 -22.31 -11.57 2.05
CA ASP A 176 -22.69 -10.77 0.87
C ASP A 176 -22.84 -9.27 1.18
N ASP A 177 -22.77 -8.86 2.45
CA ASP A 177 -22.98 -7.49 2.88
C ASP A 177 -21.69 -6.67 2.84
N VAL A 178 -21.75 -5.47 2.26
CA VAL A 178 -20.68 -4.47 2.33
C VAL A 178 -20.74 -3.77 3.68
N ILE A 179 -19.77 -4.06 4.55
CA ILE A 179 -19.70 -3.49 5.90
C ILE A 179 -18.96 -2.15 5.94
N SER A 180 -18.00 -1.96 5.04
CA SER A 180 -17.22 -0.73 4.90
C SER A 180 -16.89 -0.47 3.44
N GLU A 181 -16.93 0.78 3.03
CA GLU A 181 -16.62 1.22 1.67
C GLU A 181 -15.88 2.56 1.72
N THR A 182 -14.71 2.61 1.10
CA THR A 182 -14.02 3.85 0.77
C THR A 182 -14.32 4.19 -0.69
N ARG A 183 -14.71 5.43 -0.99
CA ARG A 183 -14.88 5.96 -2.35
C ARG A 183 -13.93 7.12 -2.56
N ILE A 184 -13.29 7.16 -3.72
CA ILE A 184 -12.31 8.20 -4.05
C ILE A 184 -12.73 8.89 -5.34
N THR A 185 -12.82 10.21 -5.28
CA THR A 185 -13.14 11.07 -6.42
C THR A 185 -11.94 11.97 -6.73
N TYR A 186 -11.36 11.76 -7.90
CA TYR A 186 -10.21 12.52 -8.38
C TYR A 186 -10.64 13.77 -9.15
N GLY A 187 -9.78 14.80 -9.15
CA GLY A 187 -9.95 15.98 -10.01
C GLY A 187 -9.75 15.66 -11.51
N LYS A 188 -9.83 16.66 -12.38
CA LYS A 188 -9.56 16.45 -13.83
C LYS A 188 -8.08 16.27 -14.16
N ASP A 189 -7.21 16.83 -13.33
CA ASP A 189 -5.76 16.78 -13.50
C ASP A 189 -5.18 15.54 -12.82
N MET A 190 -4.98 14.46 -13.60
CA MET A 190 -4.41 13.20 -13.09
C MET A 190 -2.95 13.32 -12.66
N SER A 191 -2.23 14.40 -13.01
CA SER A 191 -0.89 14.65 -12.47
C SER A 191 -0.95 14.98 -10.97
N LYS A 192 -2.13 15.35 -10.47
CA LYS A 192 -2.41 15.67 -9.06
C LYS A 192 -3.44 14.73 -8.44
N ALA A 193 -3.31 13.43 -8.68
CA ALA A 193 -4.24 12.43 -8.17
C ALA A 193 -4.40 12.43 -6.63
N PHE A 194 -3.47 12.99 -5.87
CA PHE A 194 -3.59 13.09 -4.41
C PHE A 194 -4.35 14.35 -3.96
N ASP A 195 -4.79 15.17 -4.91
CA ASP A 195 -5.79 16.22 -4.71
C ASP A 195 -7.18 15.61 -4.99
N HIS A 196 -7.71 14.85 -4.03
CA HIS A 196 -8.95 14.11 -4.18
C HIS A 196 -9.90 14.34 -3.01
N LEU A 197 -11.15 13.92 -3.21
CA LEU A 197 -12.13 13.71 -2.16
C LEU A 197 -12.23 12.22 -1.86
N MET A 198 -12.20 11.85 -0.60
CA MET A 198 -12.42 10.48 -0.14
C MET A 198 -13.62 10.45 0.80
N GLU A 199 -14.46 9.44 0.66
CA GLU A 199 -15.58 9.16 1.57
C GLU A 199 -15.42 7.76 2.13
N ILE A 200 -15.38 7.63 3.45
CA ILE A 200 -15.45 6.34 4.14
C ILE A 200 -16.86 6.16 4.66
N ARG A 201 -17.45 5.02 4.31
CA ARG A 201 -18.82 4.66 4.65
C ARG A 201 -18.82 3.36 5.44
N ALA A 202 -19.58 3.32 6.53
CA ALA A 202 -19.84 2.10 7.29
C ALA A 202 -21.34 1.79 7.21
N LEU A 203 -21.69 0.56 6.84
CA LEU A 203 -23.09 0.13 6.69
C LEU A 203 -23.94 1.09 5.84
N GLY A 204 -23.35 1.62 4.76
CA GLY A 204 -23.99 2.56 3.83
C GLY A 204 -24.06 4.02 4.29
N GLN A 205 -23.61 4.35 5.50
CA GLN A 205 -23.59 5.73 6.01
C GLN A 205 -22.19 6.31 5.93
N THR A 206 -22.05 7.53 5.42
CA THR A 206 -20.76 8.25 5.40
C THR A 206 -20.36 8.63 6.81
N ILE A 207 -19.24 8.09 7.29
CA ILE A 207 -18.70 8.34 8.63
C ILE A 207 -17.54 9.33 8.62
N LEU A 208 -16.82 9.43 7.49
CA LEU A 208 -15.71 10.35 7.30
C LEU A 208 -15.65 10.80 5.85
N GLN A 209 -15.48 12.10 5.65
CA GLN A 209 -15.06 12.68 4.37
C GLN A 209 -13.68 13.30 4.53
N VAL A 210 -12.81 13.14 3.54
CA VAL A 210 -11.46 13.72 3.51
C VAL A 210 -11.31 14.54 2.24
N ASP A 211 -11.01 15.83 2.39
CA ASP A 211 -10.56 16.67 1.29
C ASP A 211 -9.05 16.86 1.38
N SER A 212 -8.33 16.30 0.40
CA SER A 212 -6.87 16.35 0.31
C SER A 212 -6.43 17.38 -0.72
N LYS A 213 -5.39 18.15 -0.38
CA LYS A 213 -4.68 19.06 -1.29
C LYS A 213 -3.19 18.97 -1.04
N CYS A 214 -2.41 18.67 -2.08
CA CYS A 214 -1.00 18.41 -1.95
C CYS A 214 -0.12 19.46 -2.66
N HIS A 215 1.06 19.68 -2.08
CA HIS A 215 2.19 20.31 -2.75
C HIS A 215 3.06 19.22 -3.38
N TYR A 216 3.28 19.35 -4.68
CA TYR A 216 4.07 18.42 -5.48
C TYR A 216 5.47 18.98 -5.70
N ASP A 217 6.48 18.13 -5.54
CA ASP A 217 7.85 18.52 -5.85
C ASP A 217 8.14 18.49 -7.37
N HIS A 218 9.39 18.77 -7.75
CA HIS A 218 9.85 18.76 -9.14
C HIS A 218 9.75 17.38 -9.84
N GLN A 219 9.55 16.29 -9.09
CA GLN A 219 9.32 14.94 -9.59
C GLN A 219 7.82 14.56 -9.57
N ASN A 220 6.93 15.52 -9.34
CA ASN A 220 5.50 15.32 -9.15
C ASN A 220 5.16 14.39 -7.97
N ILE A 221 6.00 14.36 -6.93
CA ILE A 221 5.75 13.59 -5.72
C ILE A 221 4.92 14.47 -4.77
N PRO A 222 3.81 13.98 -4.18
CA PRO A 222 3.03 14.71 -3.18
C PRO A 222 3.80 14.82 -1.85
N SER A 223 4.78 15.72 -1.82
CA SER A 223 5.74 15.88 -0.72
C SER A 223 5.10 16.38 0.58
N GLN A 224 4.00 17.13 0.47
CA GLN A 224 3.21 17.61 1.60
C GLN A 224 1.74 17.62 1.22
N CYS A 225 0.84 17.17 2.10
CA CYS A 225 -0.60 17.25 1.86
C CYS A 225 -1.31 17.87 3.06
N ASN A 226 -2.34 18.66 2.81
CA ASN A 226 -3.26 19.14 3.83
C ASN A 226 -4.58 18.42 3.67
N PHE A 227 -5.15 17.99 4.79
CA PHE A 227 -6.40 17.26 4.86
C PHE A 227 -7.41 18.04 5.69
N VAL A 228 -8.62 18.17 5.15
CA VAL A 228 -9.79 18.57 5.94
C VAL A 228 -10.67 17.34 6.09
N LEU A 229 -10.73 16.81 7.31
CA LEU A 229 -11.54 15.67 7.66
C LEU A 229 -12.87 16.18 8.21
N THR A 230 -13.98 15.69 7.66
CA THR A 230 -15.33 16.01 8.14
C THR A 230 -15.98 14.73 8.62
N LEU A 231 -16.32 14.70 9.91
CA LEU A 231 -16.96 13.57 10.59
C LEU A 231 -18.35 13.97 11.07
N ASP A 232 -19.28 13.03 11.08
CA ASP A 232 -20.54 13.18 11.83
C ASP A 232 -20.42 12.43 13.15
N SER A 233 -20.50 13.16 14.26
CA SER A 233 -20.50 12.61 15.61
C SER A 233 -21.75 13.09 16.33
N ASN A 234 -22.70 12.18 16.55
CA ASN A 234 -23.98 12.46 17.23
C ASN A 234 -24.79 13.60 16.58
N GLY A 235 -24.82 13.68 15.25
CA GLY A 235 -25.54 14.71 14.50
C GLY A 235 -24.82 16.06 14.43
N LYS A 236 -23.58 16.13 14.94
CA LYS A 236 -22.72 17.31 14.84
C LYS A 236 -21.59 17.03 13.86
N LYS A 237 -21.42 17.92 12.88
CA LYS A 237 -20.25 17.92 12.01
C LYS A 237 -19.01 18.42 12.76
N ILE A 238 -17.96 17.60 12.76
CA ILE A 238 -16.65 17.91 13.30
C ILE A 238 -15.68 18.07 12.13
N HIS A 239 -14.90 19.14 12.14
CA HIS A 239 -13.84 19.37 11.16
C HIS A 239 -12.48 19.26 11.84
N LEU A 240 -11.64 18.36 11.33
CA LEU A 240 -10.25 18.21 11.79
C LEU A 240 -9.31 18.57 10.64
N LYS A 241 -8.28 19.34 10.96
CA LYS A 241 -7.20 19.60 10.01
C LYS A 241 -6.01 18.74 10.35
N LYS A 242 -5.47 18.10 9.34
CA LYS A 242 -4.21 17.37 9.42
C LYS A 242 -3.33 17.77 8.25
N ASN A 243 -2.04 17.51 8.39
CA ASN A 243 -1.13 17.57 7.26
C ASN A 243 -0.23 16.35 7.25
N SER A 244 0.32 16.02 6.10
CA SER A 244 1.36 15.01 5.98
C SER A 244 2.61 15.55 5.31
N THR A 245 3.71 14.85 5.55
CA THR A 245 4.93 14.97 4.75
C THR A 245 5.32 13.60 4.23
N THR A 246 5.82 13.56 3.00
CA THR A 246 6.37 12.36 2.38
C THR A 246 7.80 12.62 1.96
N LYS A 247 8.72 11.78 2.44
CA LYS A 247 10.14 11.80 2.07
C LYS A 247 10.46 10.51 1.34
N VAL A 248 11.11 10.62 0.19
CA VAL A 248 11.46 9.46 -0.65
C VAL A 248 12.93 9.49 -1.00
N THR A 249 13.53 8.30 -1.03
CA THR A 249 14.83 8.09 -1.67
C THR A 249 14.67 7.06 -2.78
N PHE A 250 15.39 7.27 -3.88
CA PHE A 250 15.41 6.40 -5.05
C PHE A 250 16.78 5.70 -5.16
N TYR A 251 16.84 4.65 -5.97
CA TYR A 251 18.09 3.97 -6.34
C TYR A 251 18.89 4.68 -7.42
#